data_AF-H0A928-F1
#
_entry.id   AF-H0A928-F1
#
_cell.length_a   1.000
_cell.length_b   1.000
_cell.length_c   1.000
_cell.angle_alpha   90.00
_cell.angle_beta   90.00
_cell.angle_gamma   90.00
#
_symmetry.space_group_name_H-M   'P 1'
#
loop_
_entity.id
_entity.type
_entity.pdbx_description
1 polymer ?
#
loop_
_entity_poly.entity_id
_entity_poly.type
_entity_poly.pdbx_seq_one_letter_code
_entity_poly.pdbx_strand_id
1 'polypeptide(L)'
;MEDMEYRDFFSNFVDDEYLELADDEALEYAWSYSETGGSPKTCVALGLSETENLGWSLDEIADEVGVSRKALYNARDELGLVE
;
A
#
# COMPACT_ATOMS: atom_id res chain seq x y z
N MET A 1 9.21 7.64 17.10
CA MET A 1 10.52 7.12 16.65
C MET A 1 10.23 5.72 16.12
N GLU A 2 9.42 5.65 15.06
CA GLU A 2 8.87 4.39 14.49
C GLU A 2 8.86 4.43 12.95
N ASP A 3 8.98 5.61 12.33
CA ASP A 3 8.92 5.81 10.86
C ASP A 3 10.00 5.05 10.05
N MET A 4 11.12 4.68 10.69
CA MET A 4 12.23 4.00 10.02
C MET A 4 12.01 2.48 9.90
N GLU A 5 11.04 1.90 10.62
CA GLU A 5 10.85 0.44 10.65
C GLU A 5 9.95 -0.06 9.51
N TYR A 6 8.89 0.68 9.16
CA TYR A 6 7.99 0.28 8.07
C TYR A 6 8.67 0.32 6.71
N ARG A 7 9.42 1.39 6.43
CA ARG A 7 10.10 1.56 5.14
C ARG A 7 11.16 0.48 4.90
N ASP A 8 11.92 0.12 5.94
CA ASP A 8 12.91 -0.95 5.87
C ASP A 8 12.25 -2.33 5.71
N PHE A 9 11.09 -2.54 6.34
CA PHE A 9 10.31 -3.76 6.11
C PHE A 9 9.84 -3.87 4.65
N PHE A 10 9.19 -2.84 4.12
CA PHE A 10 8.60 -2.89 2.77
C PHE A 10 9.64 -2.88 1.64
N SER A 11 10.84 -2.32 1.84
CA SER A 11 11.94 -2.35 0.86
C SER A 11 12.43 -3.76 0.52
N ASN A 12 12.13 -4.74 1.36
CA ASN A 12 12.41 -6.14 1.08
C ASN A 12 11.43 -6.77 0.05
N PHE A 13 10.32 -6.09 -0.26
CA PHE A 13 9.22 -6.65 -1.06
C PHE A 13 8.74 -5.74 -2.19
N VAL A 14 9.03 -4.44 -2.09
CA VAL A 14 8.58 -3.39 -3.01
C VAL A 14 9.81 -2.62 -3.47
N ASP A 15 9.88 -2.32 -4.76
CA ASP A 15 10.99 -1.56 -5.33
C ASP A 15 11.00 -0.12 -4.78
N ASP A 16 12.20 0.43 -4.59
CA ASP A 16 12.40 1.75 -3.98
C ASP A 16 11.62 2.87 -4.68
N GLU A 17 11.45 2.80 -6.02
CA GLU A 17 10.72 3.82 -6.78
C GLU A 17 9.25 3.94 -6.36
N TYR A 18 8.61 2.83 -5.98
CA TYR A 18 7.21 2.83 -5.52
C TYR A 18 7.12 3.16 -4.03
N LEU A 19 8.13 2.78 -3.25
CA LEU A 19 8.25 3.17 -1.85
C LEU A 19 8.48 4.67 -1.67
N GLU A 20 9.10 5.34 -2.64
CA GLU A 20 9.22 6.80 -2.66
C GLU A 20 7.88 7.52 -2.86
N LEU A 21 6.88 6.86 -3.44
CA LEU A 21 5.51 7.39 -3.55
C LEU A 21 4.75 7.31 -2.23
N ALA A 22 5.15 6.40 -1.34
CA ALA A 22 4.53 6.21 -0.03
C ALA A 22 5.18 7.12 1.01
N ASP A 23 4.41 8.07 1.51
CA ASP A 23 4.77 8.82 2.70
C ASP A 23 4.58 7.97 3.96
N ASP A 24 4.98 8.50 5.11
CA ASP A 24 4.95 7.78 6.39
C ASP A 24 3.52 7.31 6.75
N GLU A 25 2.50 8.10 6.39
CA GLU A 25 1.08 7.77 6.59
C GLU A 25 0.65 6.59 5.70
N ALA A 26 1.01 6.60 4.41
CA ALA A 26 0.75 5.47 3.52
C ALA A 26 1.44 4.18 4.02
N LEU A 27 2.66 4.28 4.56
CA LEU A 27 3.39 3.14 5.11
C LEU A 27 2.78 2.63 6.41
N GLU A 28 2.22 3.50 7.25
CA GLU A 28 1.49 3.12 8.46
C GLU A 28 0.21 2.35 8.10
N TYR A 29 -0.58 2.85 7.13
CA TYR A 29 -1.74 2.12 6.61
C TYR A 29 -1.33 0.75 6.05
N ALA A 30 -0.30 0.72 5.20
CA ALA A 30 0.24 -0.51 4.64
C ALA A 30 0.66 -1.50 5.75
N TRP A 31 1.31 -1.02 6.81
CA TRP A 31 1.68 -1.86 7.95
C TRP A 31 0.46 -2.47 8.62
N SER A 32 -0.58 -1.68 8.90
CA SER A 32 -1.82 -2.17 9.51
C SER A 32 -2.48 -3.29 8.68
N TYR A 33 -2.39 -3.20 7.35
CA TYR A 33 -2.91 -4.20 6.42
C TYR A 33 -2.01 -5.44 6.30
N SER A 34 -0.72 -5.29 6.59
CA SER A 34 0.22 -6.41 6.59
C SER A 34 -0.08 -7.41 7.71
N GLU A 35 -0.59 -6.92 8.86
CA GLU A 35 -0.98 -7.77 9.99
C GLU A 35 -2.24 -8.61 9.73
N THR A 36 -3.06 -8.20 8.76
CA THR A 36 -4.34 -8.84 8.41
C THR A 36 -4.21 -9.90 7.30
N GLY A 37 -3.04 -10.03 6.66
CA GLY A 37 -2.70 -11.18 5.79
C GLY A 37 -2.57 -10.90 4.29
N GLY A 38 -2.43 -9.64 3.88
CA GLY A 38 -2.15 -9.25 2.49
C GLY A 38 -0.69 -9.48 2.05
N SER A 39 -0.42 -9.44 0.74
CA SER A 39 0.96 -9.38 0.27
C SER A 39 1.54 -7.99 0.58
N PRO A 40 2.81 -7.85 1.01
CA PRO A 40 3.37 -6.53 1.38
C PRO A 40 3.21 -5.49 0.26
N LYS A 41 3.34 -5.91 -0.99
CA LYS A 41 3.17 -5.05 -2.17
C LYS A 41 1.71 -4.60 -2.36
N THR A 42 0.75 -5.48 -2.11
CA THR A 42 -0.68 -5.11 -2.07
C THR A 42 -0.97 -4.15 -0.92
N CYS A 43 -0.37 -4.36 0.25
CA CYS A 43 -0.55 -3.49 1.41
C CYS A 43 -0.03 -2.07 1.15
N VAL A 44 1.15 -1.93 0.51
CA VAL A 44 1.66 -0.60 0.10
C VAL A 44 0.72 0.07 -0.90
N ALA A 45 0.23 -0.66 -1.90
CA ALA A 45 -0.75 -0.12 -2.85
C ALA A 45 -2.06 0.34 -2.17
N LEU A 46 -2.53 -0.36 -1.15
CA LEU A 46 -3.68 0.09 -0.35
C LEU A 46 -3.34 1.31 0.51
N GLY A 47 -2.18 1.32 1.16
CA GLY A 47 -1.73 2.49 1.92
C GLY A 47 -1.69 3.75 1.06
N LEU A 48 -1.20 3.64 -0.17
CA LEU A 48 -1.22 4.71 -1.16
C LEU A 48 -2.63 5.16 -1.57
N SER A 49 -3.63 4.27 -1.53
CA SER A 49 -5.01 4.64 -1.88
C SER A 49 -5.75 5.36 -0.76
N GLU A 50 -5.32 5.18 0.49
CA GLU A 50 -5.91 5.88 1.64
C GLU A 50 -5.36 7.29 1.81
N THR A 51 -4.18 7.60 1.25
CA THR A 51 -3.61 8.93 1.34
C THR A 51 -4.10 9.82 0.20
N GLU A 52 -4.59 11.02 0.53
CA GLU A 52 -5.08 11.99 -0.46
C GLU A 52 -3.94 12.58 -1.34
N ASN A 53 -2.69 12.17 -1.11
CA ASN A 53 -1.50 12.82 -1.63
C ASN A 53 -1.27 12.56 -3.13
N LEU A 54 -1.73 11.41 -3.65
CA LEU A 54 -1.54 11.03 -5.06
C LEU A 54 -2.71 11.41 -5.97
N GLY A 55 -3.93 11.50 -5.44
CA GLY A 55 -5.14 11.73 -6.24
C GLY A 55 -5.39 10.68 -7.34
N TRP A 56 -4.75 9.52 -7.22
CA TRP A 56 -4.87 8.41 -8.16
C TRP A 56 -6.03 7.50 -7.80
N SER A 57 -6.64 6.90 -8.82
CA SER A 57 -7.56 5.79 -8.63
C SER A 57 -6.80 4.51 -8.21
N LEU A 58 -7.51 3.58 -7.58
CA LEU A 58 -6.98 2.23 -7.28
C LEU A 58 -6.43 1.51 -8.52
N ASP A 59 -6.99 1.76 -9.70
CA ASP A 59 -6.49 1.20 -10.96
C ASP A 59 -5.11 1.78 -11.34
N GLU A 60 -4.93 3.10 -11.20
CA GLU A 60 -3.65 3.78 -11.45
C GLU A 60 -2.58 3.31 -10.45
N ILE A 61 -2.93 3.19 -9.17
CA ILE A 61 -2.01 2.68 -8.15
C ILE A 61 -1.62 1.23 -8.45
N ALA A 62 -2.58 0.40 -8.88
CA ALA A 62 -2.30 -0.99 -9.23
C ALA A 62 -1.33 -1.11 -10.42
N ASP A 63 -1.54 -0.29 -11.45
CA ASP A 63 -0.69 -0.27 -12.64
C ASP A 63 0.71 0.26 -12.30
N GLU A 64 0.82 1.33 -11.51
CA GLU A 64 2.09 1.95 -11.12
C GLU A 64 2.90 1.02 -10.23
N VAL A 65 2.34 0.56 -9.11
CA VAL A 65 3.02 -0.35 -8.19
C VAL A 65 3.25 -1.72 -8.85
N GLY A 66 2.47 -2.08 -9.87
CA GLY A 66 2.57 -3.37 -10.55
C GLY A 66 1.95 -4.51 -9.74
N VAL A 67 0.78 -4.26 -9.15
CA VAL A 67 -0.06 -5.27 -8.51
C VAL A 67 -1.29 -5.58 -9.34
N SER A 68 -1.83 -6.79 -9.21
CA SER A 68 -3.08 -7.14 -9.88
C SER A 68 -4.22 -6.30 -9.32
N ARG A 69 -4.94 -5.55 -10.17
CA ARG A 69 -6.15 -4.82 -9.81
C ARG A 69 -7.13 -5.70 -9.04
N LYS A 70 -7.36 -6.93 -9.51
CA LYS A 70 -8.23 -7.90 -8.81
C LYS A 70 -7.75 -8.19 -7.40
N ALA A 71 -6.44 -8.36 -7.20
CA ALA A 71 -5.89 -8.61 -5.86
C ALA A 71 -6.03 -7.38 -4.96
N LEU A 72 -5.86 -6.18 -5.52
CA LEU A 72 -5.99 -4.92 -4.80
C LEU A 72 -7.44 -4.67 -4.36
N TYR A 73 -8.41 -4.82 -5.27
CA TYR A 73 -9.83 -4.72 -4.95
C TYR A 73 -10.27 -5.77 -3.93
N ASN A 74 -9.84 -7.02 -4.08
CA ASN A 74 -10.16 -8.07 -3.11
C ASN A 74 -9.62 -7.73 -1.72
N ALA A 75 -8.36 -7.27 -1.64
CA ALA A 75 -7.76 -6.90 -0.35
C ALA A 75 -8.49 -5.71 0.29
N ARG A 76 -8.84 -4.70 -0.49
CA ARG A 76 -9.65 -3.57 -0.04
C ARG A 76 -11.01 -4.02 0.53
N ASP A 77 -11.69 -4.91 -0.18
CA ASP A 77 -13.01 -5.43 0.22
C ASP A 77 -12.90 -6.34 1.46
N GLU A 78 -11.85 -7.16 1.57
CA GLU A 78 -11.56 -8.00 2.75
C GLU A 78 -11.31 -7.17 4.02
N LEU A 79 -10.69 -6.00 3.86
CA LEU A 79 -10.44 -5.04 4.93
C LEU A 79 -11.64 -4.14 5.24
N GLY A 80 -12.68 -4.17 4.39
CA GLY A 80 -13.86 -3.32 4.56
C GLY A 80 -13.59 -1.83 4.33
N LEU A 81 -12.58 -1.48 3.53
CA LEU A 81 -12.19 -0.10 3.19
C LEU A 81 -13.10 0.51 2.11
N VAL A 82 -14.39 0.15 2.11
CA VAL A 82 -15.36 0.64 1.13
C VAL A 82 -16.13 1.79 1.76
N GLU A 83 -16.10 2.97 1.13
CA GLU A 83 -16.89 4.16 1.51
C GLU A 83 -18.40 3.89 1.64
#